data_AF-A0A2E5AHX5-F1
#
_entry.id   AF-A0A2E5AHX5-F1
#
_cell.length_a   1.000
_cell.length_b   1.000
_cell.length_c   1.000
_cell.angle_alpha   90.00
_cell.angle_beta   90.00
_cell.angle_gamma   90.00
#
_symmetry.space_group_name_H-M   'P 1'
#
loop_
_entity.id
_entity.type
_entity.pdbx_description
1 polymer ?
#
loop_
_entity_poly.entity_id
_entity_poly.type
_entity_poly.pdbx_seq_one_letter_code
_entity_poly.pdbx_strand_id
1 'polypeptide(L)'
;MDAAKALACLDKALQRAGDGSTREDVLGQLLSGEATVIHAGGAFAVCKLYQGEKLTAHAWIVGGDLKAVMGPLKQQAEHWARLNGAELATISGGPGWARLCRDYEGQGDLEKVL
;
A
#
# COMPACT_ATOMS: atom_id res chain seq x y z
N MET A 1 8.82 -13.93 -2.01
CA MET A 1 7.97 -13.69 -3.20
C MET A 1 8.88 -13.60 -4.41
N ASP A 2 8.49 -14.20 -5.53
CA ASP A 2 9.23 -14.10 -6.80
C ASP A 2 9.09 -12.67 -7.37
N ALA A 3 10.21 -12.05 -7.76
CA ALA A 3 10.24 -10.69 -8.32
C ALA A 3 9.33 -10.56 -9.54
N ALA A 4 9.21 -11.60 -10.37
CA ALA A 4 8.32 -11.59 -11.53
C ALA A 4 6.84 -11.50 -11.13
N LYS A 5 6.44 -12.14 -10.02
CA LYS A 5 5.08 -12.06 -9.50
C LYS A 5 4.79 -10.69 -8.88
N ALA A 6 5.77 -10.10 -8.21
CA ALA A 6 5.67 -8.74 -7.67
C ALA A 6 5.44 -7.71 -8.79
N LEU A 7 6.23 -7.80 -9.87
CA LEU A 7 6.12 -6.95 -11.04
C LEU A 7 4.77 -7.10 -11.76
N ALA A 8 4.28 -8.34 -11.95
CA ALA A 8 2.97 -8.57 -12.56
C ALA A 8 1.80 -8.04 -11.70
N CYS A 9 1.94 -8.05 -10.37
CA CYS A 9 0.98 -7.43 -9.47
C CYS A 9 1.06 -5.91 -9.50
N LEU A 10 2.26 -5.36 -9.60
CA LEU A 10 2.51 -3.92 -9.76
C LEU A 10 1.84 -3.39 -11.03
N ASP A 11 2.03 -4.03 -12.18
CA ASP A 11 1.41 -3.59 -13.45
C ASP A 11 -0.12 -3.56 -13.36
N LYS A 12 -0.71 -4.60 -12.73
CA LYS A 12 -2.17 -4.68 -12.53
C LYS A 12 -2.69 -3.60 -11.58
N ALA A 13 -1.88 -3.20 -10.59
CA ALA A 13 -2.25 -2.12 -9.69
C ALA A 13 -2.16 -0.77 -10.41
N LEU A 14 -1.09 -0.52 -11.17
CA LEU A 14 -0.90 0.70 -11.97
C LEU A 14 -2.00 0.89 -13.01
N GLN A 15 -2.37 -0.18 -13.74
CA GLN A 15 -3.49 -0.14 -14.68
C GLN A 15 -4.84 0.23 -14.04
N ARG A 16 -5.02 -0.10 -12.74
CA ARG A 16 -6.25 0.20 -12.01
C ARG A 16 -6.24 1.57 -11.36
N ALA A 17 -5.07 2.06 -10.96
CA ALA A 17 -4.91 3.40 -10.39
C ALA A 17 -5.29 4.48 -11.42
N GLY A 18 -4.91 4.29 -12.69
CA GLY A 18 -5.32 5.17 -13.78
C GLY A 18 -4.81 6.61 -13.67
N ASP A 19 -3.81 6.85 -12.82
CA ASP A 19 -3.24 8.16 -12.48
C ASP A 19 -2.06 8.56 -13.40
N GLY A 20 -1.67 7.67 -14.33
CA GLY A 20 -0.55 7.87 -15.26
C GLY A 20 0.80 7.37 -14.74
N SER A 21 0.87 6.81 -13.53
CA SER A 21 2.10 6.25 -12.97
C SER A 21 2.58 5.04 -13.78
N THR A 22 3.87 5.02 -14.13
CA THR A 22 4.51 3.89 -14.82
C THR A 22 5.22 2.96 -13.85
N ARG A 23 5.63 1.78 -14.33
CA ARG A 23 6.42 0.85 -13.54
C ARG A 23 7.76 1.48 -13.17
N GLU A 24 8.37 2.17 -14.12
CA GLU A 24 9.64 2.86 -13.99
C GLU A 24 9.57 3.92 -12.88
N ASP A 25 8.45 4.66 -12.78
CA ASP A 25 8.25 5.66 -11.72
C ASP A 25 8.24 5.01 -10.33
N VAL A 26 7.51 3.89 -10.18
CA VAL A 26 7.45 3.18 -8.89
C VAL A 26 8.80 2.60 -8.51
N LEU A 27 9.51 2.00 -9.47
CA LEU A 27 10.87 1.50 -9.21
C LEU A 27 11.82 2.65 -8.87
N GLY A 28 11.70 3.79 -9.54
CA GLY A 28 12.45 5.01 -9.24
C GLY A 28 12.23 5.46 -7.80
N GLN A 29 10.99 5.53 -7.34
CA GLN A 29 10.63 5.90 -5.96
C GLN A 29 11.15 4.89 -4.93
N LEU A 30 11.15 3.59 -5.25
CA LEU A 30 11.71 2.55 -4.38
C LEU A 30 13.23 2.66 -4.28
N LEU A 31 13.90 2.96 -5.39
CA LEU A 31 15.36 3.11 -5.45
C LEU A 31 15.83 4.42 -4.81
N SER A 32 15.03 5.50 -4.89
CA SER A 32 15.33 6.78 -4.24
C SER A 32 14.99 6.80 -2.75
N GLY A 33 14.21 5.84 -2.26
CA GLY A 33 13.74 5.76 -0.88
C GLY A 33 12.48 6.59 -0.58
N GLU A 34 11.87 7.20 -1.61
CA GLU A 34 10.57 7.89 -1.50
C GLU A 34 9.42 6.91 -1.21
N ALA A 35 9.60 5.65 -1.59
CA ALA A 35 8.69 4.55 -1.33
C ALA A 35 9.41 3.39 -0.66
N THR A 36 8.63 2.55 0.02
CA THR A 36 9.10 1.28 0.58
C THR A 36 8.16 0.14 0.22
N VAL A 37 8.68 -1.09 0.25
CA VAL A 37 7.85 -2.29 0.11
C VAL A 37 7.71 -2.98 1.47
N ILE A 38 6.46 -3.17 1.88
CA ILE A 38 6.10 -3.97 3.03
C ILE A 38 5.69 -5.36 2.54
N HIS A 39 6.20 -6.41 3.20
CA HIS A 39 5.96 -7.80 2.80
C HIS A 39 5.36 -8.61 3.95
N ALA A 40 4.29 -9.33 3.68
CA ALA A 40 3.75 -10.30 4.63
C ALA A 40 3.39 -11.59 3.91
N GLY A 41 4.21 -12.63 4.13
CA GLY A 41 4.03 -13.93 3.49
C GLY A 41 3.99 -13.83 1.96
N GLY A 42 2.86 -14.21 1.37
CA GLY A 42 2.60 -14.18 -0.07
C GLY A 42 2.04 -12.86 -0.61
N ALA A 43 2.01 -11.78 0.17
CA ALA A 43 1.53 -10.47 -0.25
C ALA A 43 2.53 -9.34 0.02
N PHE A 44 2.28 -8.22 -0.62
CA PHE A 44 3.07 -6.99 -0.47
C PHE A 44 2.20 -5.75 -0.58
N ALA A 45 2.70 -4.65 -0.02
CA ALA A 45 2.19 -3.30 -0.22
C ALA A 45 3.37 -2.37 -0.55
N VAL A 46 3.18 -1.43 -1.47
CA VAL A 46 4.09 -0.30 -1.67
C VAL A 46 3.54 0.89 -0.91
N CYS A 47 4.35 1.44 -0.01
CA CYS A 47 3.98 2.48 0.93
C CYS A 47 4.88 3.71 0.77
N LYS A 48 4.32 4.91 0.94
CA LYS A 48 4.98 6.21 0.82
C LYS A 48 4.36 7.15 1.82
N LEU A 49 5.14 8.14 2.23
CA LEU A 49 4.66 9.19 3.11
C LEU A 49 4.18 10.38 2.28
N TYR A 50 3.05 10.94 2.67
CA TYR A 50 2.54 12.20 2.15
C TYR A 50 2.43 13.20 3.29
N GLN A 51 3.01 14.38 3.10
CA GLN A 51 2.82 15.50 4.02
C GLN A 51 1.59 16.30 3.58
N GLY A 52 0.49 16.15 4.31
CA GLY A 52 -0.69 17.01 4.23
C GLY A 52 -0.85 17.83 5.51
N GLU A 53 -2.10 18.02 5.93
CA GLU A 53 -2.42 18.52 7.29
C GLU A 53 -1.89 17.61 8.39
N LYS A 54 -1.87 16.30 8.11
CA LYS A 54 -1.23 15.25 8.91
C LYS A 54 -0.24 14.48 8.06
N LEU A 55 0.77 13.91 8.70
CA LEU A 55 1.67 12.99 8.03
C LEU A 55 0.95 11.65 7.79
N THR A 56 0.80 11.26 6.53
CA THR A 56 0.01 10.10 6.13
C THR A 56 0.87 9.06 5.44
N ALA A 57 0.84 7.82 5.93
CA ALA A 57 1.41 6.67 5.24
C ALA A 57 0.36 6.06 4.31
N HIS A 58 0.62 6.07 3.01
CA HIS A 58 -0.34 5.62 2.02
C HIS A 58 0.18 4.39 1.27
N ALA A 59 -0.65 3.36 1.20
CA ALA A 59 -0.41 2.15 0.42
C ALA A 59 -1.25 2.18 -0.87
N TRP A 60 -0.64 2.55 -2.01
CA TRP A 60 -1.36 2.67 -3.28
C TRP A 60 -1.27 1.42 -4.17
N ILE A 61 -0.28 0.55 -3.91
CA ILE A 61 -0.12 -0.70 -4.64
C ILE A 61 -0.09 -1.84 -3.64
N VAL A 62 -1.00 -2.79 -3.82
CA VAL A 62 -1.07 -3.94 -2.95
C VAL A 62 -1.43 -5.17 -3.77
N GLY A 63 -0.73 -6.27 -3.53
CA GLY A 63 -0.86 -7.47 -4.35
C GLY A 63 -0.48 -8.75 -3.61
N GLY A 64 -0.82 -9.90 -4.22
CA GLY A 64 -0.59 -11.23 -3.66
C GLY A 64 -1.85 -11.87 -3.06
N ASP A 65 -1.67 -12.86 -2.19
CA ASP A 65 -2.77 -13.60 -1.56
C ASP A 65 -3.34 -12.87 -0.34
N LEU A 66 -4.06 -11.78 -0.58
CA LEU A 66 -4.54 -10.89 0.47
C LEU A 66 -5.52 -11.53 1.45
N LYS A 67 -6.26 -12.59 1.05
CA LYS A 67 -7.20 -13.27 1.96
C LYS A 67 -6.48 -13.92 3.14
N ALA A 68 -5.28 -14.45 2.91
CA ALA A 68 -4.52 -15.15 3.93
C ALA A 68 -3.65 -14.22 4.78
N VAL A 69 -3.21 -13.07 4.24
CA VAL A 69 -2.14 -12.26 4.87
C VAL A 69 -2.45 -10.78 5.04
N MET A 70 -3.69 -10.32 4.82
CA MET A 70 -4.04 -8.90 5.03
C MET A 70 -3.79 -8.42 6.46
N GLY A 71 -4.15 -9.21 7.48
CA GLY A 71 -3.94 -8.82 8.88
C GLY A 71 -2.47 -8.52 9.19
N PRO A 72 -1.55 -9.48 8.94
CA PRO A 72 -0.11 -9.24 9.08
C PRO A 72 0.43 -8.10 8.20
N LEU A 73 -0.07 -7.95 6.97
CA LEU A 73 0.36 -6.87 6.08
C LEU A 73 -0.01 -5.48 6.62
N LYS A 74 -1.27 -5.32 7.09
CA LYS A 74 -1.73 -4.09 7.76
C LYS A 74 -0.88 -3.77 8.97
N GLN A 75 -0.66 -4.75 9.85
CA GLN A 75 0.14 -4.53 11.06
C GLN A 75 1.56 -4.04 10.75
N GLN A 76 2.23 -4.62 9.75
CA GLN A 76 3.56 -4.18 9.36
C GLN A 76 3.55 -2.78 8.73
N ALA A 77 2.58 -2.48 7.86
CA ALA A 77 2.44 -1.16 7.25
C ALA A 77 2.15 -0.08 8.30
N GLU A 78 1.23 -0.35 9.24
CA GLU A 78 0.92 0.55 10.36
C GLU A 78 2.13 0.72 11.30
N HIS A 79 2.90 -0.33 11.55
CA HIS A 79 4.11 -0.24 12.37
C HIS A 79 5.17 0.63 11.69
N TRP A 80 5.43 0.40 10.40
CA TRP A 80 6.33 1.26 9.61
C TRP A 80 5.85 2.72 9.60
N ALA A 81 4.55 2.95 9.44
CA ALA A 81 3.96 4.29 9.46
C ALA A 81 4.23 5.02 10.78
N ARG A 82 3.98 4.36 11.93
CA ARG A 82 4.26 4.92 13.26
C ARG A 82 5.74 5.20 13.48
N LEU A 83 6.63 4.33 13.01
CA LEU A 83 8.09 4.56 13.10
C LEU A 83 8.55 5.79 12.32
N ASN A 84 7.82 6.17 11.27
CA ASN A 84 8.08 7.36 10.47
C ASN A 84 7.27 8.59 10.95
N GLY A 85 6.58 8.49 12.08
CA GLY A 85 5.79 9.59 12.65
C GLY A 85 4.47 9.87 11.95
N ALA A 86 3.99 8.98 11.07
CA ALA A 86 2.70 9.14 10.44
C ALA A 86 1.56 8.99 11.45
N GLU A 87 0.56 9.86 11.34
CA GLU A 87 -0.65 9.89 12.17
C GLU A 87 -1.81 9.14 11.51
N LEU A 88 -1.76 9.00 10.19
CA LEU A 88 -2.77 8.32 9.38
C LEU A 88 -2.13 7.24 8.53
N ALA A 89 -2.85 6.12 8.36
CA ALA A 89 -2.57 5.13 7.33
C ALA A 89 -3.75 5.06 6.35
N THR A 90 -3.45 5.14 5.06
CA THR A 90 -4.45 5.03 3.99
C THR A 90 -4.07 3.94 3.01
N ILE A 91 -5.06 3.35 2.35
CA ILE A 91 -4.85 2.27 1.38
C ILE A 91 -5.82 2.44 0.20
N SER A 92 -5.27 2.51 -1.01
CA SER A 92 -6.08 2.52 -2.23
C SER A 92 -6.52 1.09 -2.54
N GLY A 93 -7.82 0.85 -2.42
CA GLY A 93 -8.42 -0.46 -2.62
C GLY A 93 -9.55 -0.41 -3.64
N GLY A 94 -9.68 -1.47 -4.44
CA GLY A 94 -10.88 -1.67 -5.25
C GLY A 94 -12.12 -2.03 -4.40
N PRO A 95 -13.32 -2.12 -4.99
CA PRO A 95 -14.57 -2.37 -4.25
C PRO A 95 -14.58 -3.63 -3.35
N GLY A 96 -13.74 -4.63 -3.65
CA GLY A 96 -13.60 -5.86 -2.84
C GLY A 96 -12.84 -5.68 -1.52
N TRP A 97 -12.26 -4.50 -1.26
CA TRP A 97 -11.37 -4.24 -0.12
C TRP A 97 -12.10 -3.91 1.18
N ALA A 98 -13.32 -3.35 1.09
CA ALA A 98 -14.11 -2.95 2.26
C ALA A 98 -14.29 -4.09 3.29
N ARG A 99 -14.34 -5.35 2.82
CA ARG A 99 -14.46 -6.53 3.71
C ARG A 99 -13.15 -6.89 4.42
N LEU A 100 -12.00 -6.58 3.80
CA LEU A 100 -10.65 -6.88 4.29
C LEU A 100 -10.11 -5.76 5.20
N CYS A 101 -10.57 -4.53 5.01
CA CYS A 101 -10.16 -3.35 5.75
C CYS A 101 -11.33 -2.76 6.56
N ARG A 102 -12.06 -3.60 7.31
CA ARG A 102 -13.24 -3.16 8.09
C ARG A 102 -12.95 -2.14 9.19
N ASP A 103 -11.70 -2.08 9.65
CA ASP A 103 -11.25 -1.09 10.65
C ASP A 103 -10.75 0.21 10.00
N TYR A 104 -10.93 0.35 8.68
CA TYR A 104 -10.60 1.55 7.92
C TYR A 104 -11.92 2.12 7.37
N GLU A 105 -12.04 3.44 7.33
CA GLU A 105 -13.24 4.18 6.89
C GLU A 105 -12.96 4.91 5.56
N GLY A 106 -13.99 5.24 4.77
CA GLY A 106 -13.83 5.98 3.50
C GLY A 106 -14.42 5.29 2.28
N GLN A 107 -14.59 6.06 1.19
CA GLN A 107 -15.03 5.57 -0.12
C GLN A 107 -13.90 5.82 -1.14
N GLY A 108 -13.29 4.74 -1.64
CA GLY A 108 -12.12 4.80 -2.53
C GLY A 108 -10.84 4.49 -1.78
N ASP A 109 -10.20 5.52 -1.22
CA ASP A 109 -9.12 5.34 -0.24
C ASP A 109 -9.73 5.01 1.12
N LEU A 110 -9.30 3.89 1.69
CA LEU A 110 -9.69 3.50 3.03
C LEU A 110 -8.66 4.06 4.00
N GLU A 111 -9.11 4.72 5.05
CA GLU A 111 -8.30 5.48 6.00
C GLU A 111 -8.43 4.93 7.41
N LYS A 112 -7.34 4.97 8.17
CA LYS A 112 -7.32 4.62 9.59
C LYS A 112 -6.38 5.55 10.35
N VAL A 113 -6.85 6.06 11.48
CA VAL A 113 -6.03 6.77 12.46
C VAL A 113 -5.11 5.77 13.17
N LEU A 114 -3.81 6.09 13.23
CA LEU A 114 -2.76 5.19 13.74
C LEU A 114 -2.52 5.29 15.24
#